data_AF-A0A1J5PHA1-F1
#
_entry.id   AF-A0A1J5PHA1-F1
#
_cell.length_a   1.000
_cell.length_b   1.000
_cell.length_c   1.000
_cell.angle_alpha   90.00
_cell.angle_beta   90.00
_cell.angle_gamma   90.00
#
_symmetry.space_group_name_H-M   'P 1'
#
loop_
_entity.id
_entity.type
_entity.pdbx_description
1 polymer ?
#
loop_
_entity_poly.entity_id
_entity_poly.type
_entity_poly.pdbx_seq_one_letter_code
_entity_poly.pdbx_strand_id
1 'polypeptide(L)'
;MSPYFFNAGLFDDGARLHRLAQFYAQRLLASGIEFDMVFGPAYKGIPLGATLAVELARQGHNKPFAYNRKEAKDHGEGGTLVGAPLKGRVLIVDDVMSAGTAVRESIALIEAAGAQAHAVVIALDRQEKATENGADVNHSAVQYVKNQLGMQVCAIARLDDLMQYLAQRSEPALAQAHQQVQDYRDRYGVSD
;
A
#
# COMPACT_ATOMS: atom_id res chain seq x y z
N MET A 1 -16.66 7.64 -12.67
CA MET A 1 -16.80 7.93 -11.23
C MET A 1 -16.85 6.61 -10.49
N SER A 2 -16.05 6.43 -9.43
CA SER A 2 -16.00 5.18 -8.64
C SER A 2 -17.24 5.06 -7.73
N PRO A 3 -17.90 3.89 -7.64
CA PRO A 3 -19.04 3.67 -6.76
C PRO A 3 -18.63 3.39 -5.30
N TYR A 4 -17.34 3.21 -5.04
CA TYR A 4 -16.80 2.96 -3.70
C TYR A 4 -15.51 3.74 -3.44
N PHE A 5 -15.25 4.03 -2.18
CA PHE A 5 -14.04 4.69 -1.74
C PHE A 5 -13.50 3.98 -0.49
N PHE A 6 -12.24 3.56 -0.54
CA PHE A 6 -11.55 3.01 0.62
C PHE A 6 -10.74 4.13 1.28
N ASN A 7 -11.16 4.55 2.48
CA ASN A 7 -10.47 5.57 3.24
C ASN A 7 -9.72 4.95 4.41
N ALA A 8 -8.42 4.69 4.25
CA ALA A 8 -7.60 4.21 5.36
C ALA A 8 -7.49 5.24 6.51
N GLY A 9 -7.80 6.51 6.26
CA GLY A 9 -7.85 7.54 7.30
C GLY A 9 -8.93 7.31 8.37
N LEU A 10 -9.89 6.40 8.14
CA LEU A 10 -10.91 6.02 9.13
C LEU A 10 -10.41 4.96 10.13
N PHE A 11 -9.20 4.43 9.95
CA PHE A 11 -8.49 3.72 11.01
C PHE A 11 -7.80 4.75 11.91
N ASP A 12 -8.60 5.52 12.63
CA ASP A 12 -8.24 6.78 13.32
C ASP A 12 -8.10 6.66 14.84
N ASP A 13 -8.29 5.46 15.40
CA ASP A 13 -8.06 5.17 16.81
C ASP A 13 -7.01 4.06 16.98
N GLY A 14 -6.49 3.94 18.20
CA GLY A 14 -5.42 2.98 18.51
C GLY A 14 -5.81 1.52 18.30
N ALA A 15 -7.07 1.15 18.53
CA ALA A 15 -7.54 -0.22 18.35
C ALA A 15 -7.66 -0.58 16.86
N ARG A 16 -8.18 0.35 16.06
CA ARG A 16 -8.28 0.24 14.60
C ARG A 16 -6.91 0.19 13.94
N LEU A 17 -6.00 1.08 14.33
CA LEU A 17 -4.61 1.08 13.84
C LEU A 17 -3.87 -0.21 14.20
N HIS A 18 -4.00 -0.67 15.45
CA HIS A 18 -3.42 -1.95 15.87
C HIS A 18 -3.99 -3.12 15.05
N ARG A 19 -5.31 -3.17 14.86
CA ARG A 19 -5.94 -4.24 14.07
C ARG A 19 -5.50 -4.20 12.61
N LEU A 20 -5.36 -3.01 12.03
CA LEU A 20 -4.84 -2.84 10.68
C LEU A 20 -3.40 -3.33 10.57
N ALA A 21 -2.52 -2.95 11.50
CA ALA A 21 -1.14 -3.42 11.54
C ALA A 21 -1.03 -4.95 11.64
N GLN A 22 -1.90 -5.60 12.44
CA GLN A 22 -1.99 -7.06 12.49
C GLN A 22 -2.30 -7.67 11.12
N PHE A 23 -3.22 -7.08 10.35
CA PHE A 23 -3.55 -7.56 9.01
C PHE A 23 -2.38 -7.38 8.03
N TYR A 24 -1.69 -6.23 8.06
CA TYR A 24 -0.48 -6.03 7.27
C TYR A 24 0.57 -7.09 7.61
N ALA A 25 0.92 -7.24 8.89
CA ALA A 25 1.94 -8.20 9.33
C ALA A 25 1.57 -9.65 8.96
N GLN A 26 0.34 -10.07 9.22
CA GLN A 26 -0.14 -11.41 8.90
C GLN A 26 -0.02 -11.70 7.40
N ARG A 27 -0.50 -10.78 6.55
CA ARG A 27 -0.46 -10.98 5.10
C ARG A 27 0.97 -11.01 4.59
N LEU A 28 1.83 -10.13 5.10
CA LEU A 28 3.22 -10.02 4.70
C LEU A 28 4.02 -11.27 5.07
N LEU A 29 3.88 -11.77 6.31
CA LEU A 29 4.55 -12.99 6.75
C LEU A 29 4.07 -14.21 5.95
N ALA A 30 2.77 -14.30 5.67
CA ALA A 30 2.20 -15.37 4.85
C ALA A 30 2.66 -15.32 3.37
N SER A 31 3.06 -14.14 2.88
CA SER A 31 3.55 -13.99 1.50
C SER A 31 4.95 -14.57 1.28
N GLY A 32 5.74 -14.74 2.34
CA GLY A 32 7.15 -15.16 2.25
C GLY A 32 8.09 -14.09 1.69
N ILE A 33 7.61 -12.86 1.44
CA ILE A 33 8.45 -11.75 1.00
C ILE A 33 9.44 -11.40 2.11
N GLU A 34 10.72 -11.58 1.84
CA GLU A 34 11.78 -11.16 2.72
C GLU A 34 12.19 -9.71 2.45
N PHE A 35 12.44 -8.97 3.52
CA PHE A 35 12.88 -7.58 3.48
C PHE A 35 13.73 -7.26 4.71
N ASP A 36 14.54 -6.21 4.62
CA ASP A 36 15.50 -5.85 5.66
C ASP A 36 15.01 -4.66 6.48
N MET A 37 14.17 -3.78 5.91
CA MET A 37 13.57 -2.65 6.62
C MET A 37 12.24 -2.18 6.02
N VAL A 38 11.49 -1.41 6.81
CA VAL A 38 10.19 -0.84 6.46
C VAL A 38 10.34 0.66 6.12
N PHE A 39 9.72 1.09 5.03
CA PHE A 39 9.64 2.48 4.61
C PHE A 39 8.19 2.94 4.44
N GLY A 40 7.82 4.02 5.13
CA GLY A 40 6.48 4.59 5.09
C GLY A 40 6.45 5.95 4.40
N PRO A 41 6.03 6.07 3.12
CA PRO A 41 5.99 7.35 2.43
C PRO A 41 5.08 8.39 3.10
N ALA A 42 5.50 9.65 3.09
CA ALA A 42 4.67 10.74 3.60
C ALA A 42 3.39 10.94 2.77
N TYR A 43 2.22 11.12 3.39
CA TYR A 43 1.96 11.17 4.84
C TYR A 43 1.36 9.89 5.40
N LYS A 44 0.52 9.20 4.62
CA LYS A 44 -0.27 8.06 5.08
C LYS A 44 0.58 6.83 5.40
N GLY A 45 1.68 6.62 4.67
CA GLY A 45 2.60 5.52 4.94
C GLY A 45 3.35 5.66 6.27
N ILE A 46 3.43 6.86 6.86
CA ILE A 46 4.13 7.09 8.13
C ILE A 46 3.49 6.30 9.29
N PRO A 47 2.20 6.52 9.64
CA PRO A 47 1.57 5.74 10.71
C PRO A 47 1.48 4.25 10.36
N LEU A 48 1.25 3.90 9.08
CA LEU A 48 1.16 2.50 8.65
C LEU A 48 2.50 1.77 8.82
N GLY A 49 3.60 2.36 8.37
CA GLY A 49 4.93 1.78 8.50
C GLY A 49 5.40 1.70 9.95
N ALA A 50 5.13 2.73 10.75
CA ALA A 50 5.47 2.74 12.17
C ALA A 50 4.73 1.64 12.96
N THR A 51 3.41 1.54 12.77
CA THR A 51 2.60 0.52 13.46
C THR A 51 2.90 -0.89 12.96
N LEU A 52 3.19 -1.07 11.66
CA LEU A 52 3.66 -2.35 11.12
C LEU A 52 5.00 -2.77 11.73
N ALA A 53 5.98 -1.86 11.85
CA ALA A 53 7.27 -2.18 12.45
C ALA A 53 7.11 -2.64 13.91
N VAL A 54 6.24 -1.98 14.68
CA VAL A 54 5.90 -2.39 16.07
C VAL A 54 5.27 -3.78 16.09
N GLU A 55 4.31 -4.05 15.20
CA GLU A 55 3.61 -5.33 15.16
C GLU A 55 4.52 -6.48 14.71
N LEU A 56 5.39 -6.24 13.73
CA LEU A 56 6.41 -7.22 13.31
C LEU A 56 7.36 -7.55 14.47
N ALA A 57 7.85 -6.54 15.19
CA ALA A 57 8.69 -6.73 16.37
C ALA A 57 7.97 -7.54 17.46
N ARG A 58 6.68 -7.28 17.71
CA ARG A 58 5.84 -8.05 18.65
C ARG A 58 5.74 -9.53 18.26
N GLN A 59 5.79 -9.85 16.97
CA GLN A 59 5.79 -11.22 16.45
C GLN A 59 7.20 -11.83 16.29
N GLY A 60 8.25 -11.16 16.77
CA GLY A 60 9.63 -11.67 16.73
C GLY A 60 10.43 -11.27 15.48
N HIS A 61 9.88 -10.41 14.62
CA HIS A 61 10.52 -9.91 13.40
C HIS A 61 10.90 -8.43 13.56
N ASN A 62 11.98 -8.15 14.30
CA ASN A 62 12.41 -6.76 14.50
C ASN A 62 13.02 -6.18 13.20
N LYS A 63 12.44 -5.09 12.69
CA LYS A 63 12.86 -4.44 11.44
C LYS A 63 13.04 -2.93 11.66
N PRO A 64 14.13 -2.31 11.14
CA PRO A 64 14.26 -0.86 11.14
C PRO A 64 13.14 -0.19 10.35
N PHE A 65 12.79 1.04 10.74
CA PHE A 65 11.76 1.84 10.09
C PHE A 65 12.30 3.21 9.68
N ALA A 66 11.91 3.68 8.51
CA ALA A 66 12.20 5.01 8.00
C ALA A 66 11.01 5.60 7.23
N TYR A 67 11.01 6.91 7.06
CA TYR A 67 10.04 7.63 6.23
C TYR A 67 10.66 8.90 5.64
N ASN A 68 10.03 9.47 4.62
CA ASN A 68 10.44 10.77 4.07
C ASN A 68 9.60 11.94 4.57
N ARG A 69 10.12 13.15 4.41
CA ARG A 69 9.41 14.43 4.45
C ARG A 69 9.20 14.92 3.03
N LYS A 70 8.14 15.69 2.79
CA LYS A 70 7.91 16.34 1.49
C LYS A 70 8.86 17.51 1.23
N GLU A 71 9.37 18.13 2.30
CA GLU A 71 10.34 19.23 2.25
C GLU A 71 11.55 18.89 3.11
N ALA A 72 12.74 19.28 2.62
CA ALA A 72 13.97 19.14 3.39
C ALA A 72 13.93 20.08 4.61
N LYS A 73 14.51 19.65 5.73
CA LYS A 73 14.79 20.57 6.84
C LYS A 73 16.20 21.11 6.70
N ASP A 74 16.34 22.43 6.85
CA ASP A 74 17.62 23.13 6.74
C ASP A 74 18.43 23.08 8.06
N HIS A 75 17.87 22.55 9.16
CA HIS A 75 18.45 22.60 10.51
C HIS A 75 18.24 21.25 11.25
N GLY A 76 19.15 20.85 12.13
CA GLY A 76 19.12 19.57 12.87
C GLY A 76 19.82 18.42 12.12
N GLU A 77 19.26 17.19 12.17
CA GLU A 77 19.76 16.04 11.38
C GLU A 77 19.67 16.25 9.85
N GLY A 78 18.97 17.30 9.40
CA GLY A 78 18.90 17.71 7.99
C GLY A 78 18.17 16.72 7.08
N GLY A 79 18.06 17.09 5.80
CA GLY A 79 17.57 16.20 4.75
C GLY A 79 16.07 15.88 4.78
N THR A 80 15.69 14.90 3.95
CA THR A 80 14.30 14.48 3.72
C THR A 80 13.97 13.15 4.37
N LEU A 81 14.94 12.39 4.87
CA LEU A 81 14.71 11.07 5.49
C LEU A 81 14.70 11.16 7.02
N VAL A 82 13.88 10.35 7.66
CA VAL A 82 13.77 10.25 9.11
C VAL A 82 13.69 8.79 9.53
N GLY A 83 14.36 8.42 10.62
CA GLY A 83 14.43 7.05 11.14
C GLY A 83 15.75 6.38 10.78
N ALA A 84 15.71 5.06 10.55
CA ALA A 84 16.91 4.30 10.23
C ALA A 84 17.47 4.68 8.83
N PRO A 85 18.80 4.61 8.62
CA PRO A 85 19.38 4.76 7.29
C PRO A 85 18.81 3.74 6.31
N LEU A 86 18.47 4.15 5.09
CA LEU A 86 17.99 3.25 4.05
C LEU A 86 19.11 2.32 3.60
N LYS A 87 18.93 0.99 3.80
CA LYS A 87 19.89 -0.05 3.43
C LYS A 87 19.18 -1.37 3.12
N GLY A 88 19.77 -2.19 2.25
CA GLY A 88 19.24 -3.52 1.92
C GLY A 88 17.91 -3.47 1.15
N ARG A 89 17.11 -4.53 1.31
CA ARG A 89 15.78 -4.68 0.70
C ARG A 89 14.74 -3.91 1.50
N VAL A 90 14.17 -2.88 0.89
CA VAL A 90 13.19 -2.00 1.53
C VAL A 90 11.77 -2.40 1.13
N LEU A 91 10.92 -2.60 2.14
CA LEU A 91 9.48 -2.75 2.00
C LEU A 91 8.81 -1.36 2.10
N ILE A 92 8.09 -0.96 1.06
CA ILE A 92 7.25 0.25 1.06
C ILE A 92 5.86 -0.11 1.56
N VAL A 93 5.31 0.68 2.49
CA VAL A 93 3.97 0.46 3.08
C VAL A 93 3.05 1.61 2.69
N ASP A 94 1.92 1.31 2.04
CA ASP A 94 0.93 2.31 1.64
C ASP A 94 -0.51 1.82 1.88
N ASP A 95 -1.50 2.70 1.77
CA ASP A 95 -2.91 2.31 1.92
C ASP A 95 -3.48 1.68 0.64
N VAL A 96 -3.48 2.43 -0.45
CA VAL A 96 -4.07 2.05 -1.75
C VAL A 96 -3.22 2.60 -2.87
N MET A 97 -2.97 1.79 -3.90
CA MET A 97 -2.23 2.24 -5.07
C MET A 97 -3.18 2.76 -6.16
N SER A 98 -3.20 4.08 -6.39
CA SER A 98 -4.01 4.70 -7.44
C SER A 98 -3.23 4.86 -8.75
N ALA A 99 -2.42 5.91 -8.88
CA ALA A 99 -1.57 6.17 -10.05
C ALA A 99 -0.11 5.70 -9.86
N GLY A 100 0.21 5.09 -8.71
CA GLY A 100 1.56 4.63 -8.36
C GLY A 100 2.58 5.76 -8.09
N THR A 101 2.17 7.03 -8.10
CA THR A 101 3.08 8.18 -7.95
C THR A 101 3.86 8.16 -6.64
N ALA A 102 3.19 7.93 -5.50
CA ALA A 102 3.84 7.88 -4.19
C ALA A 102 4.86 6.73 -4.11
N VAL A 103 4.55 5.59 -4.72
CA VAL A 103 5.46 4.44 -4.80
C VAL A 103 6.67 4.77 -5.68
N ARG A 104 6.48 5.39 -6.86
CA ARG A 104 7.60 5.81 -7.72
C ARG A 104 8.52 6.83 -7.06
N GLU A 105 7.95 7.83 -6.36
CA GLU A 105 8.73 8.78 -5.56
C GLU A 105 9.55 8.06 -4.49
N SER A 106 8.95 7.07 -3.81
CA SER A 106 9.62 6.29 -2.78
C SER A 106 10.75 5.43 -3.35
N ILE A 107 10.53 4.77 -4.49
CA ILE A 107 11.56 3.98 -5.20
C ILE A 107 12.77 4.87 -5.49
N ALA A 108 12.56 6.02 -6.12
CA ALA A 108 13.64 6.95 -6.44
C ALA A 108 14.41 7.42 -5.20
N LEU A 109 13.70 7.70 -4.10
CA LEU A 109 14.33 8.09 -2.82
C LEU A 109 15.17 6.96 -2.20
N ILE A 110 14.65 5.73 -2.24
CA ILE A 110 15.32 4.54 -1.71
C ILE A 110 16.58 4.22 -2.51
N GLU A 111 16.47 4.23 -3.84
CA GLU A 111 17.59 3.93 -4.74
C GLU A 111 18.67 5.02 -4.68
N ALA A 112 18.28 6.30 -4.59
CA ALA A 112 19.21 7.41 -4.40
C ALA A 112 20.00 7.32 -3.08
N ALA A 113 19.43 6.67 -2.06
CA ALA A 113 20.12 6.38 -0.80
C ALA A 113 20.99 5.11 -0.84
N GLY A 114 21.06 4.41 -1.98
CA GLY A 114 21.85 3.19 -2.17
C GLY A 114 21.19 1.91 -1.64
N ALA A 115 19.89 1.95 -1.35
CA ALA A 115 19.11 0.78 -0.95
C ALA A 115 18.27 0.25 -2.12
N GLN A 116 17.71 -0.95 -1.96
CA GLN A 116 16.88 -1.58 -2.98
C GLN A 116 15.41 -1.43 -2.62
N ALA A 117 14.63 -0.72 -3.43
CA ALA A 117 13.18 -0.79 -3.34
C ALA A 117 12.72 -2.19 -3.78
N HIS A 118 12.29 -3.02 -2.83
CA HIS A 118 12.15 -4.45 -3.07
C HIS A 118 10.69 -4.91 -3.19
N ALA A 119 9.84 -4.40 -2.30
CA ALA A 119 8.45 -4.80 -2.23
C ALA A 119 7.55 -3.64 -1.80
N VAL A 120 6.26 -3.76 -2.14
CA VAL A 120 5.21 -2.87 -1.67
C VAL A 120 4.13 -3.69 -0.97
N VAL A 121 3.65 -3.22 0.18
CA VAL A 121 2.44 -3.75 0.82
C VAL A 121 1.36 -2.69 0.90
N ILE A 122 0.14 -3.07 0.51
CA ILE A 122 -1.04 -2.20 0.51
C ILE A 122 -2.24 -2.85 1.21
N ALA A 123 -3.15 -2.04 1.74
CA ALA A 123 -4.38 -2.54 2.34
C ALA A 123 -5.34 -3.08 1.28
N LEU A 124 -5.53 -2.34 0.19
CA LEU A 124 -6.47 -2.71 -0.86
C LEU A 124 -5.83 -2.57 -2.25
N ASP A 125 -5.78 -3.66 -2.99
CA ASP A 125 -5.61 -3.64 -4.44
C ASP A 125 -6.98 -3.46 -5.11
N ARG A 126 -7.16 -2.31 -5.78
CA ARG A 126 -8.41 -1.97 -6.45
C ARG A 126 -8.62 -2.71 -7.77
N GLN A 127 -7.58 -3.38 -8.30
CA GLN A 127 -7.62 -4.14 -9.56
C GLN A 127 -8.27 -3.35 -10.71
N GLU A 128 -8.00 -2.04 -10.77
CA GLU A 128 -8.54 -1.13 -11.77
C GLU A 128 -7.42 -0.56 -12.64
N LYS A 129 -7.76 -0.20 -13.89
CA LYS A 129 -6.89 0.51 -14.82
C LYS A 129 -6.33 1.77 -14.19
N ALA A 130 -5.03 1.98 -14.33
CA ALA A 130 -4.41 3.23 -13.94
C ALA A 130 -4.82 4.34 -14.91
N THR A 131 -4.74 5.59 -14.44
CA THR A 131 -4.88 6.78 -15.30
C THR A 131 -3.51 7.43 -15.44
N GLU A 132 -3.03 7.57 -16.67
CA GLU A 132 -1.78 8.23 -17.03
C GLU A 132 -2.07 9.37 -18.00
N ASN A 133 -1.55 10.58 -17.71
CA ASN A 133 -1.77 11.78 -18.53
C ASN A 133 -3.25 12.06 -18.87
N GLY A 134 -4.17 11.71 -17.95
CA GLY A 134 -5.61 11.91 -18.12
C GLY A 134 -6.33 10.84 -18.95
N ALA A 135 -5.66 9.76 -19.34
CA ALA A 135 -6.25 8.63 -20.06
C ALA A 135 -6.04 7.31 -19.30
N ASP A 136 -7.03 6.42 -19.37
CA ASP A 136 -6.92 5.09 -18.77
C ASP A 136 -5.97 4.21 -19.60
N VAL A 137 -5.09 3.49 -18.92
CA VAL A 137 -4.16 2.53 -19.53
C VAL A 137 -4.59 1.09 -19.23
N ASN A 138 -4.17 0.13 -20.05
CA ASN A 138 -4.62 -1.27 -19.95
C ASN A 138 -3.90 -2.08 -18.84
N HIS A 139 -3.34 -1.41 -17.84
CA HIS A 139 -2.73 -2.03 -16.66
C HIS A 139 -3.13 -1.27 -15.40
N SER A 140 -3.19 -1.95 -14.25
CA SER A 140 -3.29 -1.27 -12.95
C SER A 140 -1.94 -0.70 -12.52
N ALA A 141 -1.96 0.21 -11.54
CA ALA A 141 -0.72 0.68 -10.92
C ALA A 141 0.06 -0.48 -10.27
N VAL A 142 -0.64 -1.48 -9.71
CA VAL A 142 -0.03 -2.69 -9.16
C VAL A 142 0.67 -3.51 -10.26
N GLN A 143 0.01 -3.73 -11.41
CA GLN A 143 0.63 -4.43 -12.53
C GLN A 143 1.84 -3.68 -13.08
N TYR A 144 1.76 -2.35 -13.17
CA TYR A 144 2.90 -1.53 -13.57
C TYR A 144 4.09 -1.72 -12.62
N VAL A 145 3.86 -1.58 -11.31
CA VAL A 145 4.91 -1.73 -10.29
C VAL A 145 5.52 -3.14 -10.31
N LYS A 146 4.71 -4.19 -10.50
CA LYS A 146 5.20 -5.56 -10.63
C LYS A 146 5.99 -5.78 -11.91
N ASN A 147 5.39 -5.48 -13.06
CA ASN A 147 5.87 -5.92 -14.36
C ASN A 147 6.93 -4.99 -14.96
N GLN A 148 6.84 -3.69 -14.69
CA GLN A 148 7.76 -2.68 -15.24
C GLN A 148 8.88 -2.32 -14.26
N LEU A 149 8.58 -2.28 -12.95
CA LEU A 149 9.57 -1.92 -11.93
C LEU A 149 10.16 -3.15 -11.20
N GLY A 150 9.68 -4.35 -11.50
CA GLY A 150 10.22 -5.60 -10.96
C GLY A 150 9.99 -5.79 -9.45
N MET A 151 9.06 -5.05 -8.86
CA MET A 151 8.78 -5.13 -7.43
C MET A 151 7.84 -6.27 -7.06
N GLN A 152 8.00 -6.81 -5.87
CA GLN A 152 6.97 -7.68 -5.27
C GLN A 152 5.83 -6.83 -4.70
N VAL A 153 4.58 -7.24 -4.90
CA VAL A 153 3.42 -6.52 -4.33
C VAL A 153 2.54 -7.47 -3.53
N CYS A 154 2.25 -7.07 -2.30
CA CYS A 154 1.40 -7.78 -1.36
C CYS A 154 0.19 -6.91 -1.00
N ALA A 155 -1.01 -7.45 -1.14
CA ALA A 155 -2.25 -6.76 -0.76
C ALA A 155 -2.98 -7.56 0.32
N ILE A 156 -3.49 -6.86 1.35
CA ILE A 156 -4.31 -7.48 2.40
C ILE A 156 -5.63 -7.96 1.79
N ALA A 157 -6.29 -7.09 1.02
CA ALA A 157 -7.51 -7.39 0.30
C ALA A 157 -7.42 -6.92 -1.16
N ARG A 158 -8.22 -7.53 -2.02
CA ARG A 158 -8.40 -7.20 -3.43
C ARG A 158 -9.85 -6.82 -3.71
N LEU A 159 -10.11 -6.19 -4.85
CA LEU A 159 -11.47 -5.95 -5.32
C LEU A 159 -12.26 -7.26 -5.46
N ASP A 160 -11.60 -8.34 -5.90
CA ASP A 160 -12.19 -9.69 -5.91
C ASP A 160 -12.71 -10.14 -4.54
N ASP A 161 -11.92 -9.92 -3.49
CA ASP A 161 -12.31 -10.27 -2.11
C ASP A 161 -13.51 -9.43 -1.65
N LEU A 162 -13.53 -8.14 -2.01
CA LEU A 162 -14.66 -7.25 -1.73
C LEU A 162 -15.94 -7.70 -2.45
N MET A 163 -15.83 -8.10 -3.72
CA MET A 163 -16.97 -8.61 -4.48
C MET A 163 -17.52 -9.90 -3.87
N GLN A 164 -16.64 -10.83 -3.50
CA GLN A 164 -17.04 -12.05 -2.81
C GLN A 164 -17.72 -11.75 -1.46
N TYR A 165 -17.19 -10.80 -0.69
CA TYR A 165 -17.78 -10.38 0.57
C TYR A 165 -19.19 -9.78 0.39
N LEU A 166 -19.38 -8.91 -0.62
CA LEU A 166 -20.67 -8.30 -0.91
C LEU A 166 -21.70 -9.34 -1.41
N ALA A 167 -21.29 -10.30 -2.23
CA ALA A 167 -22.17 -11.35 -2.76
C ALA A 167 -22.73 -12.29 -1.67
N GLN A 168 -22.02 -12.44 -0.54
CA GLN A 168 -22.45 -13.29 0.57
C GLN A 168 -23.46 -12.61 1.51
N ARG A 169 -23.79 -11.34 1.30
CA ARG A 169 -24.67 -10.57 2.18
C ARG A 169 -26.05 -10.41 1.56
N SER A 170 -27.09 -10.67 2.34
CA SER A 170 -28.49 -10.59 1.90
C SER A 170 -29.15 -9.23 2.14
N GLU A 171 -28.38 -8.21 2.55
CA GLU A 171 -28.91 -6.88 2.80
C GLU A 171 -29.18 -6.13 1.47
N PRO A 172 -30.39 -5.59 1.24
CA PRO A 172 -30.74 -4.96 -0.04
C PRO A 172 -29.79 -3.82 -0.47
N ALA A 173 -29.31 -3.02 0.48
CA ALA A 173 -28.35 -1.94 0.21
C ALA A 173 -27.00 -2.48 -0.30
N LEU A 174 -26.54 -3.62 0.23
CA LEU A 174 -25.30 -4.26 -0.20
C LEU A 174 -25.46 -4.94 -1.56
N ALA A 175 -26.64 -5.46 -1.89
CA ALA A 175 -26.93 -5.98 -3.22
C ALA A 175 -26.88 -4.88 -4.30
N GLN A 176 -27.42 -3.69 -4.01
CA GLN A 176 -27.30 -2.54 -4.92
C GLN A 176 -25.85 -2.08 -5.07
N ALA A 177 -25.10 -1.99 -3.95
CA ALA A 177 -23.69 -1.65 -3.99
C ALA A 177 -22.87 -2.67 -4.80
N HIS A 178 -23.17 -3.97 -4.65
CA HIS A 178 -22.55 -5.04 -5.43
C HIS A 178 -22.74 -4.81 -6.94
N GLN A 179 -23.96 -4.53 -7.40
CA GLN A 179 -24.21 -4.28 -8.82
C GLN A 179 -23.43 -3.06 -9.32
N GLN A 180 -23.41 -1.96 -8.57
CA GLN A 180 -22.67 -0.76 -8.96
C GLN A 180 -21.16 -1.02 -9.06
N VAL A 181 -20.60 -1.80 -8.13
CA VAL A 181 -19.18 -2.16 -8.13
C VAL A 181 -18.87 -3.14 -9.27
N GLN A 182 -19.79 -4.07 -9.59
CA GLN A 182 -19.66 -4.95 -10.76
C GLN A 182 -19.62 -4.14 -12.06
N ASP A 183 -20.55 -3.21 -12.27
CA ASP A 183 -20.57 -2.37 -13.48
C ASP A 183 -19.27 -1.55 -13.61
N TYR A 184 -18.73 -1.06 -12.49
CA TYR A 184 -17.45 -0.37 -12.45
C TYR A 184 -16.29 -1.30 -12.82
N ARG A 185 -16.26 -2.51 -12.26
CA ARG A 185 -15.26 -3.54 -12.56
C ARG A 185 -15.30 -3.96 -14.03
N ASP A 186 -16.47 -4.11 -14.63
CA ASP A 186 -16.57 -4.49 -16.04
C ASP A 186 -15.98 -3.44 -16.98
N ARG A 187 -16.05 -2.17 -16.58
CA ARG A 187 -15.52 -1.04 -17.35
C ARG A 187 -14.03 -0.78 -17.10
N TYR A 188 -13.60 -0.83 -15.85
CA TYR A 188 -12.27 -0.38 -15.41
C TYR A 188 -11.39 -1.49 -14.85
N GLY A 189 -11.92 -2.69 -14.65
CA GLY A 189 -11.19 -3.80 -14.05
C GLY A 189 -10.03 -4.28 -14.93
N VAL A 190 -8.99 -4.77 -14.27
CA VAL A 190 -7.92 -5.55 -14.88
C VAL A 190 -7.82 -6.91 -14.18
N SER A 191 -7.32 -7.91 -14.90
CA SER A 191 -7.04 -9.24 -14.35
C SER A 191 -5.53 -9.43 -14.24
N ASP A 192 -5.08 -10.15 -13.21
CA ASP A 192 -3.67 -10.53 -12.99
C ASP A 192 -3.09 -11.33 -14.17
#